data_AF-A0A538TWB3-F1
#
_entry.id   AF-A0A538TWB3-F1
#
_cell.length_a   1.000
_cell.length_b   1.000
_cell.length_c   1.000
_cell.angle_alpha   90.00
_cell.angle_beta   90.00
_cell.angle_gamma   90.00
#
_symmetry.space_group_name_H-M   'P 1'
#
loop_
_entity.id
_entity.type
_entity.pdbx_description
1 polymer ?
#
loop_
_entity_poly.entity_id
_entity_poly.type
_entity_poly.pdbx_seq_one_letter_code
_entity_poly.pdbx_strand_id
1 'polypeptide(L)' 'MKRRWTDIQAGFVDEPRRAVQEADALVASTVQRLSSTFSEARAKLEGQWSRGGDVSTEDLRVALRRYRSFFDRLLKI' A
#
# COMPACT_ATOMS: atom_id res chain seq x y z
N MET A 1 -6.36 7.67 -11.15
CA MET A 1 -6.58 6.22 -11.34
C MET A 1 -7.98 5.95 -11.88
N LYS A 2 -9.07 6.33 -11.19
CA LYS A 2 -10.44 6.10 -11.70
C LYS A 2 -10.68 6.65 -13.12
N ARG A 3 -10.31 7.90 -13.41
CA ARG A 3 -10.42 8.48 -14.77
C ARG A 3 -9.67 7.65 -15.82
N ARG A 4 -8.38 7.37 -15.57
CA ARG A 4 -7.54 6.56 -16.47
C ARG A 4 -8.09 5.14 -16.69
N TRP A 5 -8.68 4.54 -15.66
CA TRP A 5 -9.37 3.26 -15.79
C TRP A 5 -10.60 3.38 -16.69
N THR A 6 -11.43 4.41 -16.51
CA THR A 6 -12.57 4.69 -17.37
C THR A 6 -12.17 4.90 -18.83
N ASP A 7 -11.06 5.62 -19.08
CA ASP A 7 -10.55 5.84 -20.44
C ASP A 7 -10.11 4.52 -21.11
N ILE A 8 -9.42 3.65 -20.36
CA ILE A 8 -9.02 2.30 -20.83
C ILE A 8 -10.24 1.45 -21.16
N GLN A 9 -11.27 1.47 -20.31
CA GLN A 9 -12.51 0.73 -20.55
C GLN A 9 -13.24 1.22 -21.80
N ALA A 10 -13.28 2.54 -22.03
CA ALA A 10 -13.88 3.10 -23.24
C ALA A 10 -13.13 2.67 -24.50
N GLY A 11 -11.78 2.67 -24.46
CA GLY A 11 -10.93 2.26 -25.58
C GLY A 11 -10.95 0.74 -25.90
N PHE A 12 -11.51 -0.10 -25.03
CA PHE A 12 -11.60 -1.54 -25.26
C PHE A 12 -12.43 -1.90 -26.49
N VAL A 13 -13.46 -1.11 -26.79
CA VAL A 13 -14.36 -1.35 -27.94
C VAL A 13 -13.59 -1.29 -29.26
N ASP A 14 -12.63 -0.36 -29.37
CA ASP A 14 -11.86 -0.12 -30.58
C ASP A 14 -10.54 -0.90 -30.62
N GLU A 15 -9.80 -0.95 -29.50
CA GLU A 15 -8.46 -1.54 -29.41
C GLU A 15 -8.33 -2.50 -28.21
N PRO A 16 -9.00 -3.68 -28.21
CA PRO A 16 -9.13 -4.53 -27.03
C PRO A 16 -7.77 -5.04 -26.49
N ARG A 17 -6.83 -5.39 -27.38
CA ARG A 17 -5.48 -5.84 -26.95
C ARG A 17 -4.71 -4.74 -26.23
N ARG A 18 -4.79 -3.51 -26.75
CA ARG A 18 -4.12 -2.35 -26.17
C ARG A 18 -4.76 -1.96 -24.84
N ALA A 19 -6.09 -1.92 -24.78
CA ALA A 19 -6.80 -1.65 -23.53
C ALA A 19 -6.42 -2.62 -22.41
N VAL A 20 -6.28 -3.92 -22.71
CA VAL A 20 -5.83 -4.91 -21.73
C VAL A 20 -4.37 -4.67 -21.30
N GLN A 21 -3.47 -4.33 -22.21
CA GLN A 21 -2.08 -3.98 -21.87
C GLN A 21 -2.00 -2.73 -20.98
N GLU A 22 -2.80 -1.70 -21.28
CA GLU A 22 -2.86 -0.48 -20.49
C GLU A 22 -3.49 -0.72 -19.11
N ALA A 23 -4.50 -1.59 -19.02
CA ALA A 23 -5.09 -2.04 -17.77
C ALA A 23 -4.05 -2.76 -16.89
N ASP A 24 -3.30 -3.69 -17.45
CA ASP A 24 -2.23 -4.41 -16.76
C ASP A 24 -1.17 -3.45 -16.18
N ALA A 25 -0.67 -2.53 -17.01
CA ALA A 25 0.27 -1.51 -16.58
C ALA A 25 -0.29 -0.59 -15.47
N LEU A 26 -1.58 -0.23 -15.55
CA LEU A 26 -2.23 0.58 -14.52
C LEU A 26 -2.36 -0.20 -13.20
N VAL A 27 -2.72 -1.48 -13.24
CA VAL A 27 -2.79 -2.35 -12.06
C VAL A 27 -1.40 -2.51 -11.44
N ALA A 28 -0.40 -2.88 -12.25
CA ALA A 28 0.98 -3.05 -11.78
C ALA A 28 1.52 -1.80 -11.09
N SER A 29 1.34 -0.62 -11.70
CA SER A 29 1.77 0.65 -11.09
C SER A 29 0.99 1.01 -9.81
N THR A 30 -0.28 0.63 -9.73
CA THR A 30 -1.10 0.82 -8.53
C THR A 30 -0.63 -0.07 -7.39
N VAL A 31 -0.38 -1.36 -7.65
CA VAL A 31 0.19 -2.31 -6.69
C VAL A 31 1.56 -1.81 -6.21
N GLN A 32 2.44 -1.40 -7.12
CA GLN A 32 3.77 -0.88 -6.76
C GLN A 32 3.67 0.32 -5.81
N ARG A 33 2.78 1.27 -6.11
CA ARG A 33 2.58 2.46 -5.27
C ARG A 33 2.02 2.11 -3.89
N LEU A 34 1.08 1.17 -3.82
CA LEU A 34 0.53 0.68 -2.55
C LEU A 34 1.62 0.01 -1.71
N SER A 35 2.38 -0.91 -2.30
CA SER A 35 3.51 -1.58 -1.65
C SER A 35 4.54 -0.58 -1.11
N SER A 36 4.94 0.42 -1.91
CA SER A 36 5.86 1.47 -1.45
C SER A 36 5.30 2.25 -0.25
N THR A 37 4.01 2.63 -0.29
CA THR A 37 3.35 3.36 0.79
C THR A 37 3.34 2.56 2.09
N PHE A 38 3.10 1.24 2.03
CA PHE A 38 3.10 0.38 3.20
C PHE A 38 4.50 0.10 3.73
N SER A 39 5.49 -0.08 2.85
CA SER A 39 6.89 -0.24 3.24
C SER A 39 7.39 0.99 4.01
N GLU A 40 7.07 2.21 3.56
CA GLU A 40 7.39 3.44 4.28
C GLU A 40 6.70 3.52 5.64
N ALA A 41 5.41 3.17 5.71
CA ALA A 41 4.67 3.17 6.96
C ALA A 41 5.23 2.15 7.97
N ARG A 42 5.61 0.96 7.51
CA ARG A 42 6.27 -0.07 8.31
C ARG A 42 7.63 0.41 8.82
N ALA A 43 8.46 1.01 7.97
CA ALA A 43 9.76 1.55 8.37
C ALA A 43 9.65 2.61 9.48
N LYS A 44 8.60 3.46 9.43
CA LYS A 44 8.31 4.43 10.50
C LYS A 44 7.94 3.76 11.84
N LEU A 45 7.23 2.64 11.80
CA LEU A 45 6.91 1.86 13.00
C LEU A 45 8.18 1.22 13.58
N GLU A 46 9.04 0.65 12.74
CA GLU A 46 10.29 0.01 13.17
C GLU A 46 11.28 1.01 13.79
N GLY A 47 11.45 2.17 13.16
CA GLY A 47 12.36 3.21 13.64
C GLY A 47 11.99 3.81 15.00
N GLN A 48 10.74 3.63 15.47
CA GLN A 48 10.29 4.14 16.77
C GLN A 48 10.78 3.31 17.96
N TRP A 49 11.05 2.01 17.78
CA TRP A 49 11.40 1.11 18.90
C TRP A 49 12.77 0.43 18.73
N SER A 50 13.35 0.46 17.52
CA SER A 50 14.69 -0.09 17.23
C SER A 50 15.86 0.78 17.72
N ARG A 51 15.58 1.96 18.29
CA ARG A 51 16.60 2.82 18.91
C ARG A 51 16.86 2.31 20.33
N GLY A 52 17.84 1.41 20.45
CA GLY A 52 18.17 0.58 21.61
C GLY A 52 18.49 1.33 22.91
N GLY A 53 17.45 1.85 23.56
CA GLY A 53 17.42 2.18 24.98
C GLY A 53 16.62 1.13 25.76
N ASP A 54 16.53 1.31 27.07
CA ASP A 54 15.71 0.49 27.96
C ASP A 54 14.22 0.76 27.67
N VAL A 55 13.63 -0.03 26.76
CA VAL A 55 12.24 0.13 26.32
C VAL A 55 11.34 -0.46 27.39
N SER A 56 10.44 0.36 27.95
CA SER A 56 9.50 -0.13 28.97
C SER A 56 8.49 -1.11 28.39
N THR A 57 7.91 -1.97 29.23
CA THR A 57 6.80 -2.86 28.81
C THR A 57 5.60 -2.06 28.25
N GLU A 58 5.37 -0.86 28.79
CA GLU A 58 4.30 0.02 28.34
C GLU A 58 4.57 0.57 26.92
N ASP A 59 5.82 0.92 26.62
CA ASP A 59 6.27 1.30 25.28
C ASP A 59 6.03 0.17 24.27
N LEU A 60 6.41 -1.07 24.62
CA LEU A 60 6.14 -2.25 23.79
C LEU A 60 4.63 -2.48 23.57
N ARG A 61 3.80 -2.24 24.60
CA ARG A 61 2.34 -2.35 24.49
C ARG A 61 1.77 -1.32 23.52
N VAL A 62 2.29 -0.09 23.53
CA VAL A 62 1.90 0.95 22.57
C VAL A 62 2.37 0.60 21.16
N ALA A 63 3.59 0.09 21.01
CA ALA A 63 4.13 -0.40 19.74
C ALA A 63 3.21 -1.43 19.10
N LEU A 64 2.84 -2.46 19.85
CA LEU A 64 2.00 -3.54 19.37
C LEU A 64 0.60 -3.05 18.93
N ARG A 65 0.01 -2.09 19.66
CA ARG A 65 -1.26 -1.46 19.25
C ARG A 65 -1.14 -0.72 17.92
N ARG A 66 -0.01 -0.04 17.66
CA ARG A 66 0.24 0.64 16.39
C ARG A 66 0.40 -0.35 15.24
N TYR A 67 1.12 -1.45 15.45
CA TYR A 67 1.21 -2.55 14.48
C TYR A 67 -0.15 -3.17 14.18
N ARG A 68 -1.00 -3.41 15.20
CA ARG A 68 -2.37 -3.90 15.01
C ARG A 68 -3.19 -2.96 14.14
N SER A 69 -3.23 -1.67 14.46
CA SER A 69 -3.97 -0.69 13.67
C SER A 69 -3.45 -0.60 12.23
N PHE A 70 -2.14 -0.73 12.02
CA PHE A 70 -1.55 -0.76 10.69
C PHE A 70 -1.94 -2.01 9.92
N PHE A 71 -1.90 -3.18 10.56
CA PHE A 71 -2.33 -4.45 9.99
C PHE A 71 -3.82 -4.45 9.62
N ASP A 72 -4.69 -3.93 10.48
CA ASP A 72 -6.11 -3.76 10.18
C ASP A 72 -6.35 -2.83 8.98
N ARG A 73 -5.45 -1.86 8.75
CA ARG A 73 -5.51 -0.99 7.56
C ARG A 73 -5.04 -1.71 6.30
N LEU A 74 -4.07 -2.63 6.40
CA LEU A 74 -3.62 -3.46 5.28
C LEU A 74 -4.73 -4.39 4.78
N LEU A 75 -5.55 -4.94 5.69
CA LEU A 75 -6.64 -5.86 5.34
C LEU A 75 -7.89 -5.18 4.75
N LYS A 76 -7.99 -3.85 4.81
CA LYS A 76 -9.16 -3.08 4.35
C LYS A 76 -9.03 -2.57 2.90
N ILE A 77 -8.03 -3.07 2.18
CA ILE A 77 -7.74 -2.68 0.79
C ILE A 77 -8.45 -3.63 -0.16
#